data_AF-A0A6V7KQ72-F1
#
_entry.id   AF-A0A6V7KQ72-F1
#
_cell.length_a   1.000
_cell.length_b   1.000
_cell.length_c   1.000
_cell.angle_alpha   90.00
_cell.angle_beta   90.00
_cell.angle_gamma   90.00
#
_symmetry.space_group_name_H-M   'P 1'
#
loop_
_entity.id
_entity.type
_entity.pdbx_description
1 polymer ?
#
loop_
_entity_poly.entity_id
_entity_poly.type
_entity_poly.pdbx_seq_one_letter_code
_entity_poly.pdbx_strand_id
1 'polypeptide(L)' 'EQPIFTCKAHVFHIDPKTKRSWVSASTAAVSVSFFYDSTRSLYRIISVEGTK' A
#
# COMPACT_ATOMS: atom_id res chain seq x y z
N GLU A 1 8.52 -13.37 3.85
CA GLU A 1 7.64 -13.73 2.72
C GLU A 1 8.11 -12.98 1.49
N GLN A 2 8.16 -13.61 0.31
CA GLN A 2 8.44 -12.92 -0.95
C GLN A 2 7.14 -12.42 -1.58
N PRO A 3 7.09 -11.21 -2.18
CA PRO A 3 5.90 -10.71 -2.83
C PRO A 3 5.61 -11.49 -4.12
N ILE A 4 4.34 -11.70 -4.42
CA ILE A 4 3.86 -12.34 -5.65
C ILE A 4 4.02 -11.39 -6.84
N PHE A 5 3.76 -10.11 -6.61
CA PHE A 5 3.87 -9.05 -7.59
C PHE A 5 4.25 -7.74 -6.89
N THR A 6 5.03 -6.90 -7.56
CA THR A 6 5.41 -5.56 -7.10
C THR A 6 5.35 -4.56 -8.24
N CYS A 7 4.74 -3.39 -8.01
CA CYS A 7 4.80 -2.24 -8.91
C CYS A 7 5.19 -0.96 -8.15
N LYS A 8 5.45 0.13 -8.89
CA LYS A 8 5.70 1.47 -8.35
C LYS A 8 4.48 2.36 -8.56
N ALA A 9 4.02 3.03 -7.50
CA ALA A 9 2.88 3.96 -7.56
C ALA A 9 2.97 5.04 -6.47
N HIS A 10 2.33 6.19 -6.71
CA HIS A 10 2.02 7.15 -5.65
C HIS A 10 0.78 6.68 -4.88
N VAL A 11 0.81 6.75 -3.55
CA VAL A 11 -0.29 6.27 -2.70
C VAL A 11 -1.08 7.46 -2.16
N PHE A 12 -2.41 7.36 -2.24
CA PHE A 12 -3.35 8.35 -1.72
C PHE A 12 -4.42 7.65 -0.88
N HIS A 13 -4.90 8.34 0.16
CA HIS A 13 -6.06 7.91 0.93
C HIS A 13 -7.21 8.90 0.73
N ILE A 14 -8.44 8.42 0.82
CA ILE A 14 -9.59 9.31 0.86
C ILE A 14 -9.68 9.97 2.25
N ASP A 15 -9.97 11.26 2.31
CA ASP A 15 -10.23 11.95 3.57
C ASP A 15 -11.42 11.27 4.29
N PRO A 16 -11.22 10.69 5.49
CA PRO A 16 -12.25 9.91 6.16
C PRO A 16 -13.43 10.78 6.62
N LYS A 17 -13.25 12.10 6.79
CA LYS A 17 -14.30 13.01 7.23
C LYS A 17 -15.21 13.39 6.08
N THR A 18 -14.62 13.85 4.97
CA THR A 18 -15.40 14.40 3.84
C THR A 18 -15.74 13.36 2.77
N LYS A 19 -14.97 12.26 2.70
CA LYS A 19 -15.08 11.20 1.68
C LYS A 19 -15.10 11.72 0.24
N ARG A 20 -14.44 12.85 -0.02
CA ARG A 20 -14.46 13.54 -1.33
C ARG A 20 -13.08 13.94 -1.82
N SER A 21 -12.15 14.22 -0.93
CA SER A 21 -10.78 14.59 -1.28
C SER A 21 -9.82 13.41 -1.12
N TRP A 22 -8.78 13.41 -1.96
CA TRP A 22 -7.63 12.52 -1.84
C TRP A 22 -6.50 13.25 -1.10
N VAL A 23 -5.89 12.56 -0.14
CA VAL A 23 -4.74 13.04 0.65
C VAL A 23 -3.54 12.17 0.31
N SER A 24 -2.41 12.80 -0.02
CA SER A 24 -1.18 12.07 -0.35
C SER A 24 -0.71 11.27 0.87
N ALA A 25 -0.50 9.98 0.68
CA ALA A 25 0.06 9.08 1.68
C ALA A 25 1.55 8.79 1.44
N SER A 26 2.06 9.13 0.26
CA SER A 26 3.49 9.11 -0.06
C SER A 26 3.97 10.41 -0.71
N THR A 27 5.23 10.77 -0.47
CA THR A 27 5.96 11.90 -1.07
C THR A 27 6.48 11.58 -2.46
N ALA A 28 6.79 10.31 -2.75
CA ALA A 28 7.25 9.82 -4.03
C ALA A 28 6.53 8.51 -4.41
N ALA A 29 6.84 7.97 -5.59
CA ALA A 29 6.37 6.65 -6.00
C ALA A 29 7.06 5.56 -5.15
N VAL A 30 6.25 4.80 -4.40
CA VAL A 30 6.71 3.72 -3.52
C VAL A 30 6.41 2.35 -4.12
N SER A 31 7.06 1.32 -3.59
CA SER A 31 6.74 -0.06 -3.98
C SER A 31 5.40 -0.46 -3.36
N VAL A 32 4.49 -0.98 -4.17
CA VAL A 32 3.23 -1.58 -3.75
C VAL A 32 3.29 -3.06 -4.12
N SER A 33 3.19 -3.91 -3.12
CA SER A 33 3.45 -5.34 -3.26
C SER A 33 2.28 -6.19 -2.74
N PHE A 34 1.97 -7.25 -3.47
CA PHE A 34 0.97 -8.25 -3.09
C PHE A 34 1.66 -9.42 -2.41
N PHE A 35 1.20 -9.76 -1.21
CA PHE A 35 1.70 -10.89 -0.42
C PHE A 35 0.57 -11.88 -0.15
N TYR A 36 0.89 -13.17 -0.14
CA TYR A 36 0.03 -14.18 0.45
C TYR A 36 0.54 -14.51 1.85
N ASP A 37 -0.28 -14.25 2.86
CA ASP A 37 -0.05 -14.58 4.27
C ASP A 37 -0.64 -15.96 4.54
N SER A 38 0.22 -16.98 4.59
CA SER A 38 -0.20 -18.37 4.77
C SER A 38 -0.72 -18.64 6.18
N THR A 39 -0.25 -17.90 7.18
CA THR A 39 -0.69 -18.06 8.58
C THR A 39 -2.16 -17.66 8.72
N ARG A 40 -2.57 -16.62 7.99
CA ARG A 40 -3.95 -16.11 8.00
C ARG A 40 -4.77 -16.55 6.79
N SER A 41 -4.17 -17.28 5.86
CA SER A 41 -4.77 -17.73 4.59
C SER A 41 -5.46 -16.60 3.82
N LEU A 42 -4.78 -15.46 3.69
CA LEU A 42 -5.31 -14.28 2.99
C LEU A 42 -4.23 -13.53 2.20
N TYR A 43 -4.67 -12.66 1.29
CA TYR A 43 -3.78 -11.76 0.56
C TYR A 43 -3.71 -10.40 1.24
N ARG A 44 -2.53 -9.77 1.18
CA ARG A 44 -2.27 -8.43 1.70
C ARG A 44 -1.65 -7.57 0.62
N ILE A 45 -2.05 -6.31 0.56
CA ILE A 45 -1.36 -5.27 -0.21
C ILE A 45 -0.54 -4.47 0.80
N ILE A 46 0.78 -4.40 0.59
CA ILE A 46 1.70 -3.71 1.47
C ILE A 46 2.45 -2.66 0.64
N SER A 47 2.43 -1.42 1.12
CA SER A 47 3.27 -0.33 0.64
C SER A 47 3.98 0.31 1.83
N VAL A 48 5.30 0.45 1.75
CA VAL A 48 6.10 1.07 2.80
C VAL A 48 6.79 2.31 2.22
N GLU A 49 6.64 3.44 2.91
CA GLU A 49 7.42 4.65 2.65
C GLU A 49 8.47 4.80 3.77
N GLY A 50 9.75 4.82 3.40
CA GLY A 50 10.86 4.84 4.36
C GLY A 50 11.19 3.46 4.95
N THR A 51 11.90 3.44 6.08
CA THR A 51 12.40 2.23 6.78
C THR A 51 11.65 1.94 8.08
N LYS A 52 10.33 2.18 8.12
CA LYS A 52 9.53 1.74 9.28
C LYS A 52 9.04 0.31 9.14
#